data_AF-R7J378-F1
#
_entry.id   AF-R7J378-F1
#
_cell.length_a   1.000
_cell.length_b   1.000
_cell.length_c   1.000
_cell.angle_alpha   90.00
_cell.angle_beta   90.00
_cell.angle_gamma   90.00
#
_symmetry.space_group_name_H-M   'P 1'
#
loop_
_entity.id
_entity.type
_entity.pdbx_description
1 polymer ?
#
loop_
_entity_poly.entity_id
_entity_poly.type
_entity_poly.pdbx_seq_one_letter_code
_entity_poly.pdbx_strand_id
1 'polypeptide(L)'
;MAQIRLQAEQEAAEYNQLVSEKKKLTAELNACIAEQDSLYKYLTSMEAEYRKAKEGAQQSASLNKRITDITAKISDIVSRAASYAEDIKGFMENIEINVFLPKMAANLSVEINNILRIKDELAHSTTGAYSLETLRDVTAKIVGYLKELSLCSAEVDEENVVKHMVALQNTTNRNDPFDYLDAAEIAALKSLVSRGSNNQFANLYRQRQELEVLLATIEELRTEKRNLEQTRAGGNEFIISTYEDSQRKLEKAKIAEGQLKQDIQKLDNRIHRFDVQIQQEPDLKYDTLVKLKPFFEKVADSLLKKKKAQIESEMQQQLNRLLVSYKGHIGRVELSDSMENFDIKIFHTKGNQISLNQLNAASKQIFIQVLLKVLRNLGDYNPPVMIDTVMGVLDNESREMLFEEYFPNLAEQTILLCTTSEVRPDSDYKKLEAFISKTFTLHRDVEEQKTTVSDGYFGIDLNQ
;
A
#
# COMPACT_ATOMS: atom_id res chain seq x y z
N MET A 1 -60.15 -52.15 23.49
CA MET A 1 -58.80 -52.76 23.52
C MET A 1 -58.01 -52.44 22.25
N ALA A 2 -58.50 -52.75 21.04
CA ALA A 2 -57.78 -52.46 19.79
C ALA A 2 -57.59 -50.96 19.47
N GLN A 3 -58.62 -50.12 19.69
CA GLN A 3 -58.53 -48.67 19.46
C GLN A 3 -57.54 -47.95 20.41
N ILE A 4 -57.42 -48.42 21.66
CA ILE A 4 -56.51 -47.85 22.66
C ILE A 4 -55.05 -48.19 22.31
N ARG A 5 -54.79 -49.40 21.80
CA ARG A 5 -53.47 -49.77 21.27
C ARG A 5 -53.09 -48.97 20.03
N LEU A 6 -54.05 -48.74 19.12
CA LEU A 6 -53.82 -47.96 17.91
C LEU A 6 -53.48 -46.48 18.21
N GLN A 7 -54.14 -45.88 19.21
CA GLN A 7 -53.82 -44.52 19.67
C GLN A 7 -52.45 -44.44 20.35
N ALA A 8 -52.11 -45.41 21.21
CA ALA A 8 -50.80 -45.47 21.85
C ALA A 8 -49.64 -45.67 20.85
N GLU A 9 -49.86 -46.46 19.78
CA GLU A 9 -48.88 -46.61 18.69
C GLU A 9 -48.72 -45.31 17.87
N GLN A 10 -49.81 -44.57 17.65
CA GLN A 10 -49.76 -43.28 16.95
C GLN A 10 -49.03 -42.20 17.78
N GLU A 11 -49.29 -42.13 19.09
CA GLU A 11 -48.60 -41.21 20.00
C GLU A 11 -47.10 -41.55 20.13
N ALA A 12 -46.75 -42.83 20.19
CA ALA A 12 -45.35 -43.27 20.20
C ALA A 12 -44.64 -42.94 18.87
N ALA A 13 -45.34 -43.04 17.74
CA ALA A 13 -44.80 -42.66 16.43
C ALA A 13 -44.56 -41.14 16.33
N GLU A 14 -45.50 -40.31 16.78
CA GLU A 14 -45.33 -38.84 16.84
C GLU A 14 -44.20 -38.43 17.79
N TYR A 15 -44.08 -39.07 18.97
CA TYR A 15 -42.97 -38.83 19.89
C TYR A 15 -41.61 -39.15 19.25
N ASN A 16 -41.50 -40.32 18.61
CA ASN A 16 -40.26 -40.72 17.94
C ASN A 16 -39.91 -39.80 16.76
N GLN A 17 -40.90 -39.26 16.05
CA GLN A 17 -40.68 -38.23 15.03
C GLN A 17 -40.14 -36.93 15.63
N LEU A 18 -40.73 -36.44 16.72
CA LEU A 18 -40.28 -35.21 17.41
C LEU A 18 -38.86 -35.37 18.00
N VAL A 19 -38.52 -36.54 18.54
CA VAL A 19 -37.17 -36.84 19.03
C VAL A 19 -36.16 -36.93 17.88
N SER A 20 -36.55 -37.48 16.73
CA SER A 20 -35.72 -37.53 15.52
C SER A 20 -35.46 -36.12 14.96
N GLU A 21 -36.50 -35.28 14.92
CA GLU A 21 -36.42 -33.89 14.49
C GLU A 21 -35.54 -33.06 15.44
N LYS A 22 -35.69 -33.25 16.77
CA LYS A 22 -34.80 -32.66 17.77
C LYS A 22 -33.35 -33.08 17.52
N LYS A 23 -33.07 -34.38 17.32
CA LYS A 23 -31.70 -34.86 17.03
C LYS A 23 -31.10 -34.21 15.79
N LYS A 24 -31.88 -34.01 14.72
CA LYS A 24 -31.42 -33.31 13.52
C LYS A 24 -31.06 -31.86 13.80
N LEU A 25 -31.95 -31.10 14.44
CA LEU A 25 -31.70 -29.71 14.80
C LEU A 25 -30.53 -29.56 15.79
N THR A 26 -30.34 -30.54 16.69
CA THR A 26 -29.19 -30.55 17.60
C THR A 26 -27.87 -30.81 16.85
N ALA A 27 -27.89 -31.65 15.82
CA ALA A 27 -26.74 -31.89 14.96
C ALA A 27 -26.41 -30.65 14.11
N GLU A 28 -27.43 -29.97 13.56
CA GLU A 28 -27.29 -28.69 12.84
C GLU A 28 -26.76 -27.58 13.76
N LEU A 29 -27.22 -27.52 15.01
CA LEU A 29 -26.69 -26.61 16.02
C LEU A 29 -25.21 -26.87 16.30
N ASN A 30 -24.81 -28.14 16.48
CA ASN A 30 -23.41 -28.50 16.70
C ASN A 30 -22.52 -28.18 15.49
N ALA A 31 -23.03 -28.37 14.27
CA ALA A 31 -22.33 -27.99 13.05
C ALA A 31 -22.16 -26.46 12.95
N CYS A 32 -23.20 -25.69 13.29
CA CYS A 32 -23.15 -24.23 13.35
C CYS A 32 -22.14 -23.74 14.40
N ILE A 33 -22.08 -24.36 15.58
CA ILE A 33 -21.10 -24.03 16.63
C ILE A 33 -19.67 -24.34 16.15
N ALA A 34 -19.46 -25.50 15.50
CA ALA A 34 -18.14 -25.85 14.94
C ALA A 34 -17.70 -24.87 13.83
N GLU A 35 -18.63 -24.40 12.99
CA GLU A 35 -18.35 -23.38 11.98
C GLU A 35 -18.01 -22.04 12.64
N GLN A 36 -18.74 -21.62 13.68
CA GLN A 36 -18.42 -20.43 14.46
C GLN A 36 -17.03 -20.50 15.11
N ASP A 37 -16.67 -21.63 15.72
CA ASP A 37 -15.34 -21.83 16.32
C ASP A 37 -14.22 -21.71 15.29
N SER A 38 -14.45 -22.23 14.07
CA SER A 38 -13.49 -22.09 12.98
C SER A 38 -13.33 -20.64 12.52
N LEU A 39 -14.44 -19.89 12.42
CA LEU A 39 -14.45 -18.48 12.05
C LEU A 39 -13.82 -17.61 13.15
N TYR A 40 -14.06 -17.92 14.42
CA TYR A 40 -13.41 -17.24 15.55
C TYR A 40 -11.91 -17.45 15.54
N LYS A 41 -11.43 -18.69 15.39
CA LYS A 41 -9.98 -18.97 15.30
C LYS A 41 -9.34 -18.21 14.13
N TYR A 42 -10.00 -18.18 12.98
CA TYR A 42 -9.55 -17.40 11.83
C TYR A 42 -9.48 -15.90 12.16
N LEU A 43 -10.57 -15.31 12.68
CA LEU A 43 -10.61 -13.89 13.04
C LEU A 43 -9.57 -13.52 14.09
N THR A 44 -9.37 -14.33 15.14
CA THR A 44 -8.34 -14.09 16.16
C THR A 44 -6.94 -14.16 15.57
N SER A 45 -6.66 -15.14 14.69
CA SER A 45 -5.36 -15.26 14.04
C SER A 45 -5.04 -14.07 13.11
N MET A 46 -6.06 -13.54 12.44
CA MET A 46 -5.93 -12.43 11.50
C MET A 46 -6.21 -11.05 12.13
N GLU A 47 -6.54 -10.96 13.42
CA GLU A 47 -6.84 -9.69 14.08
C GLU A 47 -5.61 -8.76 14.11
N ALA A 48 -4.42 -9.32 14.33
CA ALA A 48 -3.17 -8.57 14.31
C ALA A 48 -2.84 -8.02 12.91
N GLU A 49 -3.08 -8.82 11.87
CA GLU A 49 -2.90 -8.42 10.47
C GLU A 49 -3.97 -7.41 10.03
N TYR A 50 -5.22 -7.59 10.45
CA TYR A 50 -6.31 -6.63 10.24
C TYR A 50 -6.04 -5.31 10.94
N ARG A 51 -5.55 -5.29 12.18
CA ARG A 51 -5.15 -4.05 12.87
C ARG A 51 -4.03 -3.33 12.15
N LYS A 52 -2.97 -4.04 11.74
CA LYS A 52 -1.89 -3.48 10.92
C LYS A 52 -2.40 -2.95 9.58
N ALA A 53 -3.27 -3.70 8.91
CA ALA A 53 -3.88 -3.31 7.64
C ALA A 53 -4.80 -2.08 7.80
N LYS A 54 -5.53 -1.97 8.92
CA LYS A 54 -6.45 -0.87 9.23
C LYS A 54 -5.72 0.40 9.68
N GLU A 55 -4.63 0.27 10.43
CA GLU A 55 -3.70 1.36 10.70
C GLU A 55 -3.05 1.86 9.40
N GLY A 56 -2.72 0.93 8.49
CA GLY A 56 -2.33 1.25 7.11
C GLY A 56 -3.46 1.83 6.25
N ALA A 57 -4.73 1.55 6.53
CA ALA A 57 -5.89 2.04 5.77
C ALA A 57 -6.21 3.52 6.03
N GLN A 58 -5.96 4.03 7.25
CA GLN A 58 -5.97 5.48 7.49
C GLN A 58 -4.88 6.20 6.68
N GLN A 59 -3.74 5.53 6.44
CA GLN A 59 -2.74 6.00 5.49
C GLN A 59 -3.19 5.77 4.03
N SER A 60 -4.01 4.76 3.72
CA SER A 60 -4.51 4.51 2.36
C SER A 60 -5.37 5.66 1.80
N ALA A 61 -6.19 6.33 2.62
CA ALA A 61 -6.95 7.51 2.16
C ALA A 61 -6.03 8.70 1.84
N SER A 62 -4.98 8.93 2.65
CA SER A 62 -4.00 9.98 2.39
C SER A 62 -3.06 9.61 1.24
N LEU A 63 -2.69 8.34 1.10
CA LEU A 63 -1.95 7.77 -0.03
C LEU A 63 -2.76 7.87 -1.32
N ASN A 64 -4.05 7.55 -1.32
CA ASN A 64 -4.93 7.71 -2.49
C ASN A 64 -5.06 9.17 -2.90
N LYS A 65 -5.21 10.09 -1.93
CA LYS A 65 -5.17 11.52 -2.21
C LYS A 65 -3.82 11.93 -2.82
N ARG A 66 -2.71 11.46 -2.27
CA ARG A 66 -1.36 11.71 -2.77
C ARG A 66 -1.15 11.18 -4.20
N ILE A 67 -1.60 9.94 -4.47
CA ILE A 67 -1.54 9.31 -5.80
C ILE A 67 -2.39 10.09 -6.80
N THR A 68 -3.57 10.57 -6.39
CA THR A 68 -4.45 11.40 -7.23
C THR A 68 -3.79 12.75 -7.53
N ASP A 69 -3.21 13.40 -6.52
CA ASP A 69 -2.51 14.68 -6.67
C ASP A 69 -1.28 14.55 -7.58
N ILE A 70 -0.47 13.50 -7.41
CA ILE A 70 0.70 13.22 -8.26
C ILE A 70 0.26 12.90 -9.70
N THR A 71 -0.81 12.13 -9.86
CA THR A 71 -1.37 11.82 -11.19
C THR A 71 -1.86 13.08 -11.90
N ALA A 72 -2.55 13.98 -11.19
CA ALA A 72 -3.00 15.26 -11.72
C ALA A 72 -1.81 16.13 -12.16
N LYS A 73 -0.75 16.21 -11.35
CA LYS A 73 0.49 16.93 -11.71
C LYS A 73 1.16 16.36 -12.95
N ILE A 74 1.29 15.03 -13.04
CA ILE A 74 1.85 14.39 -14.24
C ILE A 74 1.00 14.70 -15.47
N SER A 75 -0.33 14.65 -15.37
CA SER A 75 -1.21 14.97 -16.50
C SER A 75 -1.13 16.44 -16.93
N ASP A 76 -0.98 17.37 -16.00
CA ASP A 76 -0.81 18.80 -16.30
C ASP A 76 0.51 19.03 -17.07
N ILE A 77 1.62 18.44 -16.62
CA ILE A 77 2.91 18.55 -17.30
C ILE A 77 2.83 17.97 -18.72
N VAL A 78 2.22 16.80 -18.89
CA VAL A 78 2.04 16.16 -20.22
C VAL A 78 1.16 17.03 -21.12
N SER A 79 0.08 17.59 -20.60
CA SER A 79 -0.82 18.49 -21.35
C SER A 79 -0.09 19.76 -21.80
N ARG A 80 0.68 20.39 -20.90
CA ARG A 80 1.48 21.58 -21.25
C ARG A 80 2.56 21.27 -22.28
N ALA A 81 3.21 20.11 -22.19
CA ALA A 81 4.17 19.67 -23.20
C ALA A 81 3.51 19.45 -24.57
N ALA A 82 2.30 18.89 -24.60
CA ALA A 82 1.52 18.72 -25.83
C ALA A 82 1.11 20.08 -26.44
N SER A 83 0.60 21.00 -25.62
CA SER A 83 0.27 22.37 -26.05
C SER A 83 1.49 23.09 -26.60
N TYR A 84 2.65 22.98 -25.93
CA TYR A 84 3.89 23.60 -26.40
C TYR A 84 4.36 23.02 -27.74
N ALA A 85 4.20 21.71 -27.97
CA ALA A 85 4.51 21.10 -29.25
C ALA A 85 3.59 21.62 -30.37
N GLU A 86 2.30 21.83 -30.08
CA GLU A 86 1.34 22.44 -30.99
C GLU A 86 1.67 23.92 -31.27
N ASP A 87 2.04 24.67 -30.23
CA ASP A 87 2.44 26.08 -30.34
C ASP A 87 3.72 26.25 -31.17
N ILE A 88 4.74 25.39 -30.98
CA ILE A 88 5.94 25.38 -31.84
C ILE A 88 5.54 25.05 -33.27
N LYS A 89 4.69 24.04 -33.47
CA LYS A 89 4.26 23.65 -34.81
C LYS A 89 3.57 24.81 -35.52
N GLY A 90 2.63 25.47 -34.87
CA GLY A 90 1.97 26.67 -35.40
C GLY A 90 2.93 27.83 -35.64
N PHE A 91 3.94 28.01 -34.79
CA PHE A 91 5.00 29.00 -34.99
C PHE A 91 5.85 28.68 -36.23
N MET A 92 6.23 27.41 -36.42
CA MET A 92 7.03 26.94 -37.56
C MET A 92 6.26 27.03 -38.87
N GLU A 93 4.97 26.67 -38.88
CA GLU A 93 4.08 26.82 -40.04
C GLU A 93 3.94 28.30 -40.44
N ASN A 94 4.05 29.23 -39.49
CA ASN A 94 3.98 30.67 -39.72
C ASN A 94 5.34 31.38 -39.55
N ILE A 95 6.46 30.68 -39.73
CA ILE A 95 7.81 31.23 -39.49
C ILE A 95 8.10 32.45 -40.37
N GLU A 96 7.52 32.50 -41.58
CA GLU A 96 7.64 33.61 -42.50
C GLU A 96 7.05 34.89 -41.89
N ILE A 97 5.88 34.79 -41.29
CA ILE A 97 5.18 35.91 -40.65
C ILE A 97 5.83 36.28 -39.31
N ASN A 98 6.28 35.28 -38.56
CA ASN A 98 6.76 35.45 -37.20
C ASN A 98 8.24 35.87 -37.10
N VAL A 99 9.07 35.48 -38.08
CA VAL A 99 10.53 35.69 -38.05
C VAL A 99 11.04 36.42 -39.28
N PHE A 100 10.71 35.95 -40.48
CA PHE A 100 11.30 36.48 -41.71
C PHE A 100 10.81 37.89 -42.04
N LEU A 101 9.49 38.11 -42.07
CA LEU A 101 8.90 39.42 -42.37
C LEU A 101 9.34 40.49 -41.35
N PRO A 102 9.31 40.27 -40.03
CA PRO A 102 9.81 41.25 -39.07
C PRO A 102 11.30 41.55 -39.22
N LYS A 103 12.13 40.55 -39.54
CA LYS A 103 13.57 40.74 -39.74
C LYS A 103 13.86 41.50 -41.03
N MET A 104 13.15 41.19 -42.12
CA MET A 104 13.20 41.94 -43.38
C MET A 104 12.74 43.38 -43.17
N ALA A 105 11.62 43.58 -42.47
CA ALA A 105 11.09 44.90 -42.13
C ALA A 105 12.11 45.73 -41.33
N ALA A 106 12.78 45.14 -40.34
CA ALA A 106 13.80 45.80 -39.55
C ALA A 106 15.04 46.19 -40.36
N ASN A 107 15.53 45.28 -41.20
CA ASN A 107 16.71 45.53 -42.05
C ASN A 107 16.44 46.59 -43.12
N LEU A 108 15.25 46.57 -43.72
CA LEU A 108 14.85 47.51 -44.77
C LEU A 108 14.16 48.77 -44.21
N SER A 109 13.98 48.88 -42.89
CA SER A 109 13.18 49.95 -42.27
C SER A 109 13.68 51.33 -42.66
N VAL A 110 15.00 51.54 -42.65
CA VAL A 110 15.62 52.83 -43.00
C VAL A 110 15.36 53.18 -44.47
N GLU A 111 15.54 52.22 -45.36
CA GLU A 111 15.33 52.39 -46.80
C GLU A 111 13.85 52.62 -47.13
N ILE A 112 12.96 51.81 -46.55
CA ILE A 112 11.51 51.94 -46.72
C ILE A 112 11.02 53.29 -46.17
N ASN A 113 11.49 53.71 -45.00
CA ASN A 113 11.12 55.02 -44.44
C ASN A 113 11.66 56.18 -45.29
N ASN A 114 12.83 56.04 -45.92
CA ASN A 114 13.34 57.04 -46.86
C ASN A 114 12.49 57.11 -48.14
N ILE A 115 12.10 55.97 -48.70
CA ILE A 115 11.20 55.89 -49.87
C ILE A 115 9.85 56.52 -49.53
N LEU A 116 9.26 56.15 -48.39
CA LEU A 116 7.99 56.71 -47.91
C LEU A 116 8.11 58.22 -47.69
N ARG A 117 9.20 58.71 -47.10
CA ARG A 117 9.42 60.15 -46.89
C ARG A 117 9.51 60.92 -48.21
N ILE A 118 10.26 60.40 -49.19
CA ILE A 118 10.40 61.04 -50.50
C ILE A 118 9.06 61.03 -51.26
N LYS A 119 8.33 59.90 -51.23
CA LYS A 119 6.99 59.81 -51.81
C LYS A 119 5.99 60.73 -51.12
N ASP A 120 6.04 60.86 -49.79
CA ASP A 120 5.20 61.79 -49.03
C ASP A 120 5.58 63.25 -49.34
N GLU A 121 6.86 63.60 -49.39
CA GLU A 121 7.35 64.95 -49.77
C GLU A 121 6.90 65.31 -51.21
N LEU A 122 7.01 64.36 -52.15
CA LEU A 122 6.54 64.52 -53.52
C LEU A 122 5.02 64.63 -53.59
N ALA A 123 4.28 63.82 -52.82
CA ALA A 123 2.83 63.93 -52.73
C ALA A 123 2.40 65.31 -52.19
N HIS A 124 3.13 65.85 -51.20
CA HIS A 124 2.90 67.19 -50.63
C HIS A 124 3.30 68.33 -51.58
N SER A 125 4.36 68.17 -52.39
CA SER A 125 4.70 69.15 -53.43
C SER A 125 3.73 69.10 -54.62
N THR A 126 3.23 67.90 -54.95
CA THR A 126 2.27 67.68 -56.05
C THR A 126 0.85 68.05 -55.66
N THR A 127 0.53 68.16 -54.36
CA THR A 127 -0.80 68.67 -53.92
C THR A 127 -1.00 70.16 -54.23
N GLY A 128 0.04 70.88 -54.65
CA GLY A 128 -0.05 72.22 -55.25
C GLY A 128 -0.21 72.22 -56.78
N ALA A 129 -0.14 71.06 -57.44
CA ALA A 129 -0.32 70.95 -58.89
C ALA A 129 -1.80 70.71 -59.22
N TYR A 130 -2.49 71.78 -59.61
CA TYR A 130 -3.82 71.69 -60.20
C TYR A 130 -3.79 70.82 -61.45
N SER A 131 -4.81 69.97 -61.65
CA SER A 131 -4.89 69.14 -62.85
C SER A 131 -4.93 70.01 -64.11
N LEU A 132 -4.37 69.52 -65.22
CA LEU A 132 -4.24 70.29 -66.46
C LEU A 132 -5.60 70.80 -66.98
N GLU A 133 -6.68 70.06 -66.71
CA GLU A 133 -8.07 70.46 -67.02
C GLU A 133 -8.57 71.58 -66.10
N THR A 134 -8.30 71.53 -64.80
CA THR A 134 -8.67 72.60 -63.86
C THR A 134 -7.88 73.88 -64.11
N LEU A 135 -6.60 73.78 -64.49
CA LEU A 135 -5.79 74.92 -64.90
C LEU A 135 -6.34 75.56 -66.17
N ARG A 136 -6.74 74.76 -67.17
CA ARG A 136 -7.37 75.28 -68.39
C ARG A 136 -8.69 75.98 -68.09
N ASP A 137 -9.56 75.38 -67.27
CA ASP A 137 -10.87 75.95 -66.93
C ASP A 137 -10.75 77.24 -66.10
N VAL A 138 -9.85 77.27 -65.11
CA VAL A 138 -9.58 78.46 -64.29
C VAL A 138 -8.94 79.57 -65.13
N THR A 139 -7.97 79.24 -66.00
CA THR A 139 -7.33 80.22 -66.89
C THR A 139 -8.33 80.79 -67.89
N ALA A 140 -9.22 79.97 -68.45
CA ALA A 140 -10.29 80.41 -69.34
C ALA A 140 -11.26 81.38 -68.64
N LYS A 141 -11.66 81.07 -67.39
CA LYS A 141 -12.52 81.96 -66.58
C LYS A 141 -11.85 83.28 -66.22
N ILE A 142 -10.56 83.27 -65.88
CA ILE A 142 -9.79 84.47 -65.55
C ILE A 142 -9.57 85.34 -66.79
N VAL A 143 -9.19 84.73 -67.92
CA VAL A 143 -9.00 85.45 -69.20
C VAL A 143 -10.34 86.00 -69.71
N GLY A 144 -11.45 85.26 -69.55
CA GLY A 144 -12.80 85.74 -69.83
C GLY A 144 -13.17 86.97 -69.00
N TYR A 145 -12.94 86.93 -67.70
CA TYR A 145 -13.19 88.07 -66.79
C TYR A 145 -12.32 89.30 -67.12
N LEU A 146 -11.05 89.10 -67.46
CA LEU A 146 -10.12 90.17 -67.86
C LEU A 146 -10.49 90.81 -69.21
N LYS A 147 -11.07 90.02 -70.13
CA LYS A 147 -11.62 90.51 -71.41
C LYS A 147 -12.90 91.32 -71.18
N GLU A 148 -13.80 90.90 -70.28
CA GLU A 148 -15.01 91.65 -69.92
C GLU A 148 -14.70 93.03 -69.31
N LEU A 149 -13.62 93.15 -68.54
CA LEU A 149 -13.16 94.41 -67.95
C LEU A 149 -12.31 95.28 -68.90
N SER A 150 -12.10 94.86 -70.15
CA SER A 150 -11.29 95.57 -71.16
C SER A 150 -9.84 95.88 -70.73
N LEU A 151 -9.27 95.06 -69.84
CA LEU A 151 -7.92 95.24 -69.29
C LEU A 151 -6.85 94.46 -70.07
N CYS A 152 -7.21 93.75 -71.15
CA CYS A 152 -6.30 92.92 -71.96
C CYS A 152 -6.65 93.03 -73.46
N SER A 153 -5.66 92.86 -74.34
CA SER A 153 -5.86 92.87 -75.81
C SER A 153 -6.58 91.59 -76.29
N ALA A 154 -7.29 91.69 -77.41
CA ALA A 154 -8.12 90.61 -77.95
C ALA A 154 -7.35 89.33 -78.39
N GLU A 155 -6.01 89.37 -78.40
CA GLU A 155 -5.12 88.31 -78.89
C GLU A 155 -4.35 87.59 -77.77
N VAL A 156 -4.85 87.61 -76.53
CA VAL A 156 -4.27 86.77 -75.48
C VAL A 156 -4.68 85.32 -75.71
N ASP A 157 -3.69 84.52 -76.11
CA ASP A 157 -3.80 83.10 -76.40
C ASP A 157 -3.78 82.27 -75.11
N GLU A 158 -4.94 81.72 -74.76
CA GLU A 158 -5.16 80.91 -73.55
C GLU A 158 -4.20 79.72 -73.50
N GLU A 159 -3.83 79.18 -74.65
CA GLU A 159 -2.95 78.02 -74.74
C GLU A 159 -1.50 78.35 -74.37
N ASN A 160 -1.04 79.58 -74.64
CA ASN A 160 0.30 80.02 -74.26
C ASN A 160 0.42 80.27 -72.75
N VAL A 161 -0.63 80.83 -72.13
CA VAL A 161 -0.66 81.04 -70.67
C VAL A 161 -0.67 79.70 -69.94
N VAL A 162 -1.51 78.75 -70.40
CA VAL A 162 -1.53 77.39 -69.85
C VAL A 162 -0.19 76.69 -70.06
N LYS A 163 0.42 76.80 -71.25
CA LYS A 163 1.77 76.24 -71.51
C LYS A 163 2.83 76.84 -70.58
N HIS A 164 2.76 78.14 -70.29
CA HIS A 164 3.71 78.79 -69.38
C HIS A 164 3.49 78.37 -67.92
N MET A 165 2.24 78.21 -67.47
CA MET A 165 1.92 77.72 -66.13
C MET A 165 2.31 76.25 -65.95
N VAL A 166 2.09 75.41 -66.96
CA VAL A 166 2.55 74.01 -66.98
C VAL A 166 4.07 73.93 -67.00
N ALA A 167 4.75 74.81 -67.76
CA ALA A 167 6.21 74.89 -67.76
C ALA A 167 6.76 75.30 -66.38
N LEU A 168 6.14 76.27 -65.71
CA LEU A 168 6.50 76.68 -64.35
C LEU A 168 6.29 75.55 -63.34
N GLN A 169 5.16 74.83 -63.40
CA GLN A 169 4.92 73.66 -62.55
C GLN A 169 5.91 72.51 -62.81
N ASN A 170 6.23 72.24 -64.07
CA ASN A 170 7.17 71.18 -64.43
C ASN A 170 8.62 71.52 -64.04
N THR A 171 8.99 72.80 -63.97
CA THR A 171 10.30 73.21 -63.45
C THR A 171 10.43 73.07 -61.93
N THR A 172 9.33 73.06 -61.19
CA THR A 172 9.29 72.83 -59.73
C THR A 172 9.03 71.38 -59.34
N ASN A 173 8.49 70.56 -60.24
CA ASN A 173 8.29 69.13 -59.98
C ASN A 173 9.64 68.41 -59.92
N ARG A 174 10.01 67.98 -58.72
CA ARG A 174 11.15 67.09 -58.51
C ARG A 174 10.86 65.75 -59.17
N ASN A 175 11.81 65.25 -59.95
CA ASN A 175 11.69 63.94 -60.59
C ASN A 175 11.61 62.85 -59.51
N ASP A 176 10.60 61.98 -59.57
CA ASP A 176 10.41 60.88 -58.61
C ASP A 176 11.36 59.72 -58.96
N PRO A 177 12.38 59.43 -58.14
CA PRO A 177 13.29 58.32 -58.39
C PRO A 177 12.63 56.94 -58.25
N PHE A 178 11.42 56.89 -57.67
CA PHE A 178 10.68 55.67 -57.31
C PHE A 178 9.33 55.58 -58.03
N ASP A 179 9.18 56.21 -59.20
CA ASP A 179 7.94 56.19 -60.01
C ASP A 179 7.49 54.79 -60.43
N TYR A 180 8.41 53.82 -60.42
CA TYR A 180 8.12 52.41 -60.72
C TYR A 180 7.33 51.67 -59.62
N LEU A 181 7.03 52.31 -58.48
CA LEU A 181 6.26 51.73 -57.38
C LEU A 181 4.80 52.18 -57.38
N ASP A 182 3.88 51.23 -57.41
CA ASP A 182 2.44 51.48 -57.40
C ASP A 182 1.90 51.75 -55.98
N ALA A 183 0.71 52.36 -55.88
CA ALA A 183 0.05 52.67 -54.60
C ALA A 183 -0.18 51.44 -53.71
N ALA A 184 -0.45 50.27 -54.32
CA ALA A 184 -0.61 49.01 -53.60
C ALA A 184 0.73 48.51 -52.98
N GLU A 185 1.83 48.73 -53.68
CA GLU A 185 3.18 48.34 -53.23
C GLU A 185 3.65 49.28 -52.12
N ILE A 186 3.38 50.58 -52.22
CA ILE A 186 3.63 51.57 -51.16
C ILE A 186 2.82 51.22 -49.89
N ALA A 187 1.55 50.82 -50.05
CA ALA A 187 0.72 50.36 -48.93
C ALA A 187 1.29 49.07 -48.31
N ALA A 188 1.80 48.14 -49.11
CA ALA A 188 2.45 46.92 -48.63
C ALA A 188 3.73 47.24 -47.83
N LEU A 189 4.58 48.14 -48.32
CA LEU A 189 5.78 48.61 -47.61
C LEU A 189 5.43 49.28 -46.27
N LYS A 190 4.38 50.12 -46.25
CA LYS A 190 3.87 50.74 -45.02
C LYS A 190 3.31 49.71 -44.05
N SER A 191 2.66 48.66 -44.54
CA SER A 191 2.15 47.55 -43.72
C SER A 191 3.28 46.70 -43.13
N LEU A 192 4.38 46.54 -43.88
CA LEU A 192 5.55 45.76 -43.47
C LEU A 192 6.28 46.42 -42.29
N VAL A 193 6.44 47.75 -42.31
CA VAL A 193 7.07 48.50 -41.23
C VAL A 193 6.16 48.70 -40.02
N SER A 194 4.84 48.79 -40.23
CA SER A 194 3.86 49.01 -39.14
C SER A 194 3.46 47.73 -38.40
N ARG A 195 3.66 46.55 -38.99
CA ARG A 195 3.58 45.25 -38.29
C ARG A 195 4.76 45.12 -37.33
N GLY A 196 4.64 45.73 -36.15
CA GLY A 196 5.64 45.65 -35.09
C GLY A 196 6.07 44.21 -34.80
N SER A 197 7.37 44.04 -34.52
CA SER A 197 7.99 42.74 -34.25
C SER A 197 7.52 42.16 -32.91
N ASN A 198 6.32 41.58 -32.85
CA ASN A 198 5.92 40.78 -31.70
C ASN A 198 6.67 39.45 -31.73
N ASN A 199 7.78 39.39 -31.00
CA ASN A 199 8.64 38.21 -30.96
C ASN A 199 8.00 37.08 -30.12
N GLN A 200 7.13 36.29 -30.76
CA GLN A 200 6.49 35.12 -30.16
C GLN A 200 7.51 34.08 -29.67
N PHE A 201 8.71 34.06 -30.27
CA PHE A 201 9.78 33.15 -29.87
C PHE A 201 10.25 33.36 -28.42
N ALA A 202 10.23 34.60 -27.91
CA ALA A 202 10.65 34.88 -26.54
C ALA A 202 9.74 34.17 -25.51
N ASN A 203 8.44 34.10 -25.80
CA ASN A 203 7.47 33.41 -24.95
C ASN A 203 7.62 31.89 -25.07
N LEU A 204 7.75 31.37 -26.30
CA LEU A 204 8.01 29.94 -26.55
C LEU A 204 9.31 29.48 -25.90
N TYR A 205 10.34 30.33 -25.91
CA TYR A 205 11.63 30.02 -25.30
C TYR A 205 11.54 29.98 -23.77
N ARG A 206 10.78 30.90 -23.15
CA ARG A 206 10.52 30.85 -21.71
C ARG A 206 9.71 29.60 -21.33
N GLN A 207 8.65 29.29 -22.09
CA GLN A 207 7.87 28.07 -21.90
C GLN A 207 8.73 26.81 -22.03
N ARG A 208 9.70 26.79 -22.97
CA ARG A 208 10.67 25.68 -23.10
C ARG A 208 11.48 25.49 -21.82
N GLN A 209 12.04 26.56 -21.27
CA GLN A 209 12.87 26.49 -20.06
C GLN A 209 12.06 26.00 -18.85
N GLU A 210 10.84 26.50 -18.70
CA GLU A 210 9.93 26.04 -17.64
C GLU A 210 9.55 24.56 -17.81
N LEU A 211 9.26 24.14 -19.04
CA LEU A 211 8.94 22.74 -19.35
C LEU A 211 10.12 21.80 -19.17
N GLU A 212 11.35 22.20 -19.51
CA GLU A 212 12.55 21.39 -19.31
C GLU A 212 12.75 21.07 -17.83
N VAL A 213 12.56 22.05 -16.94
CA VAL A 213 12.63 21.84 -15.49
C VAL A 213 11.51 20.91 -15.01
N LEU A 214 10.28 21.10 -15.48
CA LEU A 214 9.14 20.24 -15.09
C LEU A 214 9.29 18.80 -15.61
N LEU A 215 9.77 18.62 -16.84
CA LEU A 215 9.99 17.31 -17.44
C LEU A 215 11.13 16.55 -16.75
N ALA A 216 12.16 17.25 -16.26
CA ALA A 216 13.21 16.62 -15.46
C ALA A 216 12.64 15.96 -14.18
N THR A 217 11.58 16.53 -13.59
CA THR A 217 10.93 15.96 -12.40
C THR A 217 9.91 14.86 -12.68
N ILE A 218 9.56 14.61 -13.96
CA ILE A 218 8.43 13.72 -14.29
C ILE A 218 8.75 12.25 -13.97
N GLU A 219 9.99 11.83 -14.14
CA GLU A 219 10.43 10.46 -13.85
C GLU A 219 10.49 10.19 -12.34
N GLU A 220 10.86 11.20 -11.55
CA GLU A 220 10.79 11.14 -10.09
C GLU A 220 9.33 10.99 -9.63
N LEU A 221 8.42 11.82 -10.14
CA LEU A 221 6.98 11.72 -9.84
C LEU A 221 6.37 10.38 -10.29
N ARG A 222 6.78 9.84 -11.45
CA ARG A 222 6.34 8.52 -11.93
C ARG A 222 6.86 7.39 -11.05
N THR A 223 8.07 7.52 -10.52
CA THR A 223 8.68 6.53 -9.63
C THR A 223 8.07 6.62 -8.23
N GLU A 224 7.83 7.81 -7.70
CA GLU A 224 7.06 8.04 -6.46
C GLU A 224 5.66 7.44 -6.59
N LYS A 225 4.94 7.73 -7.69
CA LYS A 225 3.63 7.13 -7.97
C LYS A 225 3.68 5.60 -7.97
N ARG A 226 4.65 4.98 -8.68
CA ARG A 226 4.80 3.52 -8.71
C ARG A 226 5.09 2.94 -7.32
N ASN A 227 5.94 3.58 -6.53
CA ASN A 227 6.26 3.13 -5.17
C ASN A 227 5.02 3.21 -4.26
N LEU A 228 4.24 4.30 -4.37
CA LEU A 228 2.97 4.47 -3.63
C LEU A 228 1.92 3.44 -4.08
N GLU A 229 1.82 3.15 -5.38
CA GLU A 229 0.93 2.14 -5.94
C GLU A 229 1.33 0.70 -5.56
N GLN A 230 2.63 0.40 -5.49
CA GLN A 230 3.14 -0.89 -5.00
C GLN A 230 2.86 -1.07 -3.50
N THR A 231 3.01 0.01 -2.71
CA THR A 231 2.64 0.03 -1.29
C THR A 231 1.14 -0.21 -1.10
N ARG A 232 0.30 0.29 -2.03
CA ARG A 232 -1.15 0.05 -2.06
C ARG A 232 -1.50 -1.40 -2.41
N ALA A 233 -0.81 -2.00 -3.39
CA ALA A 233 -1.13 -3.33 -3.92
C ALA A 233 -0.75 -4.51 -2.98
N GLY A 234 0.03 -4.26 -1.93
CA GLY A 234 0.69 -5.30 -1.13
C GLY A 234 -0.12 -6.08 -0.08
N GLY A 235 -1.44 -5.86 0.09
CA GLY A 235 -2.26 -6.79 0.91
C GLY A 235 -3.33 -6.19 1.81
N ASN A 236 -3.31 -4.88 2.10
CA ASN A 236 -4.20 -4.31 3.13
C ASN A 236 -5.68 -4.36 2.75
N GLU A 237 -6.04 -4.09 1.48
CA GLU A 237 -7.46 -4.03 1.06
C GLU A 237 -8.12 -5.41 0.99
N PHE A 238 -7.36 -6.42 0.53
CA PHE A 238 -7.85 -7.80 0.47
C PHE A 238 -8.00 -8.40 1.86
N ILE A 239 -7.05 -8.13 2.78
CA ILE A 239 -7.13 -8.58 4.18
C ILE A 239 -8.32 -7.92 4.88
N ILE A 240 -8.56 -6.62 4.66
CA ILE A 240 -9.72 -5.91 5.24
C ILE A 240 -11.03 -6.50 4.71
N SER A 241 -11.18 -6.68 3.39
CA SER A 241 -12.40 -7.23 2.80
C SER A 241 -12.69 -8.66 3.28
N THR A 242 -11.67 -9.53 3.27
CA THR A 242 -11.83 -10.93 3.68
C THR A 242 -12.11 -11.07 5.18
N TYR A 243 -11.53 -10.20 6.01
CA TYR A 243 -11.81 -10.14 7.44
C TYR A 243 -13.24 -9.66 7.72
N GLU A 244 -13.70 -8.58 7.07
CA GLU A 244 -15.06 -8.05 7.23
C GLU A 244 -16.13 -9.03 6.73
N ASP A 245 -15.88 -9.74 5.62
CA ASP A 245 -16.77 -10.79 5.14
C ASP A 245 -16.85 -11.99 6.10
N SER A 246 -15.73 -12.37 6.70
CA SER A 246 -15.68 -13.43 7.71
C SER A 246 -16.39 -13.03 9.00
N GLN A 247 -16.29 -11.76 9.39
CA GLN A 247 -17.04 -11.20 10.53
C GLN A 247 -18.56 -11.19 10.25
N ARG A 248 -18.99 -10.83 9.03
CA ARG A 248 -20.40 -10.90 8.62
C ARG A 248 -20.94 -12.34 8.63
N LYS A 249 -20.14 -13.31 8.19
CA LYS A 249 -20.50 -14.73 8.24
C LYS A 249 -20.67 -15.22 9.68
N LEU A 250 -19.77 -14.81 10.59
CA LEU A 250 -19.88 -15.12 12.01
C LEU A 250 -21.18 -14.56 12.61
N GLU A 251 -21.54 -13.33 12.29
CA GLU A 251 -22.76 -12.70 12.81
C GLU A 251 -24.02 -13.41 12.30
N LYS A 252 -24.04 -13.85 11.03
CA LYS A 252 -25.12 -14.68 10.47
C LYS A 252 -25.21 -16.04 11.17
N ALA A 253 -24.07 -16.68 11.46
CA ALA A 253 -24.03 -17.95 12.16
C ALA A 253 -24.54 -17.83 13.61
N LYS A 254 -24.27 -16.72 14.31
CA LYS A 254 -24.84 -16.45 15.66
C LYS A 254 -26.36 -16.29 15.64
N ILE A 255 -26.89 -15.61 14.63
CA ILE A 255 -28.35 -15.46 14.46
C ILE A 255 -28.99 -16.83 14.21
N ALA A 256 -28.38 -17.65 13.34
CA ALA A 256 -28.86 -19.00 13.05
C ALA A 256 -28.80 -19.92 14.28
N GLU A 257 -27.72 -19.85 15.08
CA GLU A 257 -27.60 -20.56 16.36
C GLU A 257 -28.72 -20.18 17.34
N GLY A 258 -29.03 -18.89 17.45
CA GLY A 258 -30.12 -18.39 18.30
C GLY A 258 -31.49 -18.94 17.87
N GLN A 259 -31.75 -18.99 16.56
CA GLN A 259 -32.98 -19.57 16.00
C GLN A 259 -33.06 -21.08 16.26
N LEU A 260 -31.99 -21.83 15.98
CA LEU A 260 -31.90 -23.27 16.25
C LEU A 260 -32.11 -23.58 17.73
N LYS A 261 -31.52 -22.80 18.65
CA LYS A 261 -31.76 -22.94 20.10
C LYS A 261 -33.22 -22.73 20.48
N GLN A 262 -33.88 -21.70 19.92
CA GLN A 262 -35.30 -21.46 20.15
C GLN A 262 -36.17 -22.60 19.63
N ASP A 263 -35.87 -23.15 18.46
CA ASP A 263 -36.65 -24.24 17.86
C ASP A 263 -36.44 -25.56 18.59
N ILE A 264 -35.21 -25.85 19.05
CA ILE A 264 -34.94 -26.96 19.96
C ILE A 264 -35.71 -26.80 21.26
N GLN A 265 -35.80 -25.59 21.83
CA GLN A 265 -36.54 -25.33 23.05
C GLN A 265 -38.06 -25.48 22.87
N LYS A 266 -38.61 -25.08 21.72
CA LYS A 266 -40.03 -25.33 21.36
C LYS A 266 -40.30 -26.83 21.22
N LEU A 267 -39.40 -27.58 20.58
CA LEU A 267 -39.50 -29.04 20.46
C LEU A 267 -39.38 -29.71 21.83
N ASP A 268 -38.48 -29.25 22.70
CA ASP A 268 -38.36 -29.77 24.06
C ASP A 268 -39.66 -29.57 24.83
N ASN A 269 -40.25 -28.38 24.75
CA ASN A 269 -41.54 -28.08 25.37
C ASN A 269 -42.71 -28.87 24.77
N ARG A 270 -42.60 -29.39 23.54
CA ARG A 270 -43.59 -30.29 22.93
C ARG A 270 -43.36 -31.72 23.41
N ILE A 271 -42.12 -32.20 23.40
CA ILE A 271 -41.72 -33.53 23.89
C ILE A 271 -42.08 -33.68 25.37
N HIS A 272 -41.85 -32.65 26.19
CA HIS A 272 -42.18 -32.66 27.62
C HIS A 272 -43.68 -32.79 27.91
N ARG A 273 -44.57 -32.41 26.97
CA ARG A 273 -46.02 -32.63 27.12
C ARG A 273 -46.40 -34.09 26.93
N PHE A 274 -45.62 -34.84 26.14
CA PHE A 274 -45.80 -36.28 25.97
C PHE A 274 -45.18 -37.09 27.13
N ASP A 275 -44.11 -36.59 27.76
CA ASP A 275 -43.47 -37.24 28.92
C ASP A 275 -44.36 -37.33 30.18
N VAL A 276 -45.45 -36.54 30.29
CA VAL A 276 -46.35 -36.54 31.47
C VAL A 276 -47.24 -37.80 31.55
N GLN A 277 -47.23 -38.69 30.55
CA GLN A 277 -48.02 -39.94 30.57
C GLN A 277 -47.22 -41.25 30.52
N ILE A 278 -45.92 -41.23 30.77
CA ILE A 278 -45.18 -42.47 31.01
C ILE A 278 -45.04 -42.65 32.52
N GLN A 279 -45.92 -43.48 33.09
CA GLN A 279 -45.70 -44.05 34.41
C GLN A 279 -44.32 -44.69 34.44
N GLN A 280 -43.38 -44.03 35.12
CA GLN A 280 -42.04 -44.55 35.36
C GLN A 280 -42.17 -45.77 36.29
N GLU A 281 -42.07 -46.98 35.73
CA GLU A 281 -41.37 -48.02 36.48
C GLU A 281 -39.91 -47.57 36.60
N PRO A 282 -39.32 -47.53 37.81
CA PRO A 282 -37.98 -47.01 38.00
C PRO A 282 -36.97 -47.97 37.38
N ASP A 283 -36.53 -47.69 36.15
CA ASP A 283 -35.38 -48.37 35.56
C ASP A 283 -34.10 -47.83 36.22
N LEU A 284 -33.61 -48.59 37.22
CA LEU A 284 -32.35 -48.38 37.93
C LEU A 284 -31.16 -48.09 36.99
N LYS A 285 -31.18 -48.59 35.75
CA LYS A 285 -30.10 -48.39 34.78
C LYS A 285 -30.04 -46.97 34.22
N TYR A 286 -31.18 -46.33 34.01
CA TYR A 286 -31.23 -44.97 33.46
C TYR A 286 -30.80 -43.92 34.49
N ASP A 287 -31.24 -44.06 35.75
CA ASP A 287 -30.81 -43.18 36.84
C ASP A 287 -29.30 -43.31 37.13
N THR A 288 -28.73 -44.51 36.92
CA THR A 288 -27.27 -44.72 37.00
C THR A 288 -26.54 -44.03 35.85
N LEU A 289 -27.07 -44.06 34.62
CA LEU A 289 -26.50 -43.38 33.45
C LEU A 289 -26.53 -41.85 33.59
N VAL A 290 -27.61 -41.29 34.13
CA VAL A 290 -27.71 -39.84 34.38
C VAL A 290 -26.70 -39.39 35.43
N LYS A 291 -26.40 -40.22 36.44
CA LYS A 291 -25.37 -39.95 37.46
C LYS A 291 -23.94 -40.13 36.96
N LEU A 292 -23.72 -40.93 35.91
CA LEU A 292 -22.39 -41.18 35.35
C LEU A 292 -21.80 -39.94 34.67
N LYS A 293 -22.60 -39.16 33.93
CA LYS A 293 -22.10 -37.95 33.26
C LYS A 293 -21.46 -36.92 34.21
N PRO A 294 -22.16 -36.44 35.27
CA PRO A 294 -21.56 -35.52 36.24
C PRO A 294 -20.46 -36.20 37.07
N PHE A 295 -20.45 -37.53 37.20
CA PHE A 295 -19.32 -38.26 37.78
C PHE A 295 -18.07 -38.16 36.91
N PHE A 296 -18.17 -38.42 35.59
CA PHE A 296 -17.04 -38.30 34.68
C PHE A 296 -16.52 -36.87 34.57
N GLU A 297 -17.40 -35.87 34.58
CA GLU A 297 -17.01 -34.45 34.64
C GLU A 297 -16.20 -34.16 35.93
N LYS A 298 -16.70 -34.61 37.09
CA LYS A 298 -15.97 -34.48 38.37
C LYS A 298 -14.64 -35.23 38.37
N VAL A 299 -14.58 -36.41 37.75
CA VAL A 299 -13.34 -37.19 37.64
C VAL A 299 -12.35 -36.48 36.73
N ALA A 300 -12.78 -35.97 35.58
CA ALA A 300 -11.94 -35.19 34.68
C ALA A 300 -11.37 -33.95 35.37
N ASP A 301 -12.21 -33.19 36.07
CA ASP A 301 -11.79 -32.02 36.85
C ASP A 301 -10.79 -32.40 37.96
N SER A 302 -11.03 -33.51 38.66
CA SER A 302 -10.13 -34.01 39.70
C SER A 302 -8.79 -34.45 39.12
N LEU A 303 -8.79 -35.12 37.97
CA LEU A 303 -7.57 -35.53 37.26
C LEU A 303 -6.78 -34.33 36.76
N LEU A 304 -7.44 -33.31 36.20
CA LEU A 304 -6.80 -32.07 35.76
C LEU A 304 -6.15 -31.33 36.94
N LYS A 305 -6.86 -31.20 38.06
CA LYS A 305 -6.30 -30.60 39.29
C LYS A 305 -5.10 -31.38 39.81
N LYS A 306 -5.16 -32.72 39.77
CA LYS A 306 -4.04 -33.58 40.18
C LYS A 306 -2.83 -33.43 39.25
N LYS A 307 -3.04 -33.43 37.92
CA LYS A 307 -1.96 -33.19 36.94
C LYS A 307 -1.35 -31.81 37.11
N LYS A 308 -2.17 -30.77 37.31
CA LYS A 308 -1.70 -29.41 37.58
C LYS A 308 -0.78 -29.37 38.81
N ALA A 309 -1.20 -29.95 39.94
CA ALA A 309 -0.39 -29.99 41.15
C ALA A 309 0.94 -30.77 40.96
N GLN A 310 0.92 -31.82 40.14
CA GLN A 310 2.14 -32.56 39.76
C GLN A 310 3.11 -31.69 38.95
N ILE A 311 2.61 -30.97 37.93
CA ILE A 311 3.41 -30.02 37.14
C ILE A 311 4.03 -28.96 38.04
N GLU A 312 3.23 -28.33 38.91
CA GLU A 312 3.69 -27.28 39.84
C GLU A 312 4.81 -27.78 40.75
N SER A 313 4.64 -28.98 41.33
CA SER A 313 5.63 -29.58 42.21
C SER A 313 6.91 -29.96 41.48
N GLU A 314 6.82 -30.59 40.31
CA GLU A 314 8.00 -31.01 39.57
C GLU A 314 8.76 -29.81 38.98
N MET A 315 8.05 -28.79 38.49
CA MET A 315 8.66 -27.52 38.08
C MET A 315 9.40 -26.86 39.24
N GLN A 316 8.81 -26.80 40.43
CA GLN A 316 9.45 -26.22 41.61
C GLN A 316 10.75 -26.96 41.96
N GLN A 317 10.77 -28.29 41.89
CA GLN A 317 11.96 -29.09 42.15
C GLN A 317 13.05 -28.88 41.08
N GLN A 318 12.68 -28.96 39.79
CA GLN A 318 13.63 -28.82 38.68
C GLN A 318 14.21 -27.40 38.61
N LEU A 319 13.40 -26.36 38.79
CA LEU A 319 13.88 -24.99 38.81
C LEU A 319 14.81 -24.74 39.99
N ASN A 320 14.54 -25.30 41.18
CA ASN A 320 15.44 -25.17 42.33
C ASN A 320 16.82 -25.80 42.09
N ARG A 321 16.93 -26.75 41.16
CA ARG A 321 18.20 -27.39 40.77
C ARG A 321 18.90 -26.62 39.65
N LEU A 322 18.16 -26.27 38.59
CA LEU A 322 18.72 -25.80 37.32
C LEU A 322 18.80 -24.28 37.20
N LEU A 323 17.94 -23.51 37.88
CA LEU A 323 17.96 -22.06 37.84
C LEU A 323 18.98 -21.50 38.84
N VAL A 324 20.24 -21.35 38.40
CA VAL A 324 21.39 -20.95 39.24
C VAL A 324 21.11 -19.68 40.07
N SER A 325 20.50 -18.67 39.45
CA SER A 325 20.19 -17.37 40.09
C SER A 325 19.23 -17.45 41.28
N TYR A 326 18.41 -18.49 41.37
CA TYR A 326 17.44 -18.71 42.44
C TYR A 326 17.51 -20.13 43.02
N LYS A 327 18.69 -20.76 42.94
CA LYS A 327 18.92 -22.14 43.38
C LYS A 327 18.49 -22.32 44.84
N GLY A 328 17.56 -23.25 45.09
CA GLY A 328 17.03 -23.53 46.44
C GLY A 328 16.15 -22.42 47.04
N HIS A 329 15.77 -21.39 46.28
CA HIS A 329 14.97 -20.26 46.76
C HIS A 329 13.58 -20.17 46.14
N ILE A 330 13.18 -21.16 45.33
CA ILE A 330 11.84 -21.23 44.73
C ILE A 330 10.90 -21.97 45.68
N GLY A 331 9.97 -21.23 46.25
CA GLY A 331 9.01 -21.73 47.23
C GLY A 331 7.86 -22.50 46.59
N ARG A 332 7.26 -21.94 45.54
CA ARG A 332 6.19 -22.60 44.78
C ARG A 332 6.08 -22.07 43.35
N VAL A 333 5.50 -22.89 42.48
CA VAL A 333 5.12 -22.53 41.11
C VAL A 333 3.60 -22.67 41.03
N GLU A 334 2.93 -21.68 40.44
CA GLU A 334 1.48 -21.67 40.23
C GLU A 334 1.20 -21.58 38.73
N LEU A 335 0.42 -22.53 38.22
CA LEU A 335 -0.12 -22.47 36.85
C LEU A 335 -1.51 -21.81 36.89
N SER A 336 -1.91 -21.13 35.81
CA SER A 336 -3.28 -20.60 35.71
C SER A 336 -4.34 -21.72 35.63
N ASP A 337 -5.57 -21.42 36.04
CA ASP A 337 -6.70 -22.38 36.00
C ASP A 337 -7.36 -22.47 34.62
N SER A 338 -7.18 -21.45 33.77
CA SER A 338 -7.78 -21.37 32.44
C SER A 338 -6.74 -21.60 31.35
N MET A 339 -7.06 -22.49 30.41
CA MET A 339 -6.24 -22.78 29.24
C MET A 339 -6.26 -21.63 28.21
N GLU A 340 -7.23 -20.71 28.30
CA GLU A 340 -7.33 -19.52 27.44
C GLU A 340 -6.22 -18.51 27.73
N ASN A 341 -5.72 -18.47 28.97
CA ASN A 341 -4.66 -17.58 29.43
C ASN A 341 -3.65 -18.38 30.25
N PHE A 342 -2.89 -19.25 29.58
CA PHE A 342 -1.83 -20.04 30.21
C PHE A 342 -0.72 -19.11 30.73
N ASP A 343 -0.63 -18.96 32.06
CA ASP A 343 0.37 -18.14 32.73
C ASP A 343 1.03 -18.96 33.86
N ILE A 344 2.34 -18.80 34.03
CA ILE A 344 3.12 -19.50 35.04
C ILE A 344 3.75 -18.46 35.97
N LYS A 345 3.41 -18.53 37.25
CA LYS A 345 3.94 -17.65 38.29
C LYS A 345 4.88 -18.42 39.19
N ILE A 346 6.07 -17.87 39.41
CA ILE A 346 7.08 -18.43 40.31
C ILE A 346 7.14 -17.55 41.55
N PHE A 347 7.16 -18.17 42.73
CA PHE A 347 7.27 -17.46 44.00
C PHE A 347 8.54 -17.85 44.73
N HIS A 348 9.24 -16.85 45.25
CA HIS A 348 10.36 -17.05 46.16
C HIS A 348 9.87 -17.67 47.49
N THR A 349 10.74 -18.39 48.21
CA THR A 349 10.48 -18.87 49.59
C THR A 349 10.01 -17.79 50.58
N LYS A 350 10.23 -16.51 50.27
CA LYS A 350 9.77 -15.36 51.08
C LYS A 350 8.37 -14.85 50.68
N GLY A 351 7.72 -15.48 49.69
CA GLY A 351 6.38 -15.13 49.21
C GLY A 351 6.34 -14.10 48.06
N ASN A 352 7.47 -13.50 47.70
CA ASN A 352 7.53 -12.54 46.59
C ASN A 352 7.43 -13.25 45.23
N GLN A 353 6.66 -12.70 44.30
CA GLN A 353 6.62 -13.20 42.93
C GLN A 353 7.92 -12.86 42.19
N ILE A 354 8.52 -13.87 41.56
CA ILE A 354 9.66 -13.72 40.65
C ILE A 354 9.07 -13.48 39.26
N SER A 355 9.25 -12.27 38.72
CA SER A 355 8.75 -11.94 37.39
C SER A 355 9.63 -12.59 36.31
N LEU A 356 9.03 -13.40 35.45
CA LEU A 356 9.72 -13.98 34.28
C LEU A 356 10.33 -12.91 33.38
N ASN A 357 9.71 -11.73 33.29
CA ASN A 357 10.21 -10.63 32.46
C ASN A 357 11.52 -10.03 32.98
N GLN A 358 11.76 -10.10 34.30
CA GLN A 358 12.96 -9.59 34.96
C GLN A 358 14.13 -10.59 34.93
N LEU A 359 13.87 -11.85 34.54
CA LEU A 359 14.93 -12.83 34.33
C LEU A 359 15.78 -12.45 33.12
N ASN A 360 17.10 -12.64 33.23
CA ASN A 360 18.00 -12.51 32.09
C ASN A 360 17.68 -13.58 31.02
N ALA A 361 18.16 -13.36 29.80
CA ALA A 361 17.87 -14.26 28.69
C ALA A 361 18.34 -15.72 28.95
N ALA A 362 19.46 -15.91 29.65
CA ALA A 362 19.94 -17.20 30.14
C ALA A 362 18.91 -17.91 31.04
N SER A 363 18.41 -17.21 32.06
CA SER A 363 17.44 -17.75 33.03
C SER A 363 16.09 -18.06 32.38
N LYS A 364 15.66 -17.26 31.39
CA LYS A 364 14.46 -17.55 30.59
C LYS A 364 14.63 -18.84 29.79
N GLN A 365 15.80 -19.05 29.19
CA GLN A 365 16.10 -20.29 28.47
C GLN A 365 16.02 -21.50 29.40
N ILE A 366 16.67 -21.45 30.57
CA ILE A 366 16.62 -22.52 31.57
C ILE A 366 15.16 -22.80 31.99
N PHE A 367 14.36 -21.76 32.21
CA PHE A 367 12.96 -21.91 32.57
C PHE A 367 12.17 -22.70 31.52
N ILE A 368 12.32 -22.37 30.23
CA ILE A 368 11.65 -23.10 29.14
C ILE A 368 12.13 -24.55 29.07
N GLN A 369 13.43 -24.78 29.22
CA GLN A 369 14.01 -26.13 29.21
C GLN A 369 13.45 -26.99 30.36
N VAL A 370 13.30 -26.42 31.55
CA VAL A 370 12.65 -27.08 32.69
C VAL A 370 11.19 -27.38 32.41
N LEU A 371 10.45 -26.40 31.86
CA LEU A 371 9.04 -26.59 31.52
C LEU A 371 8.84 -27.75 30.52
N LEU A 372 9.64 -27.79 29.46
CA LEU A 372 9.58 -28.87 28.46
C LEU A 372 9.90 -30.24 29.09
N LYS A 373 10.89 -30.30 29.98
CA LYS A 373 11.25 -31.53 30.70
C LYS A 373 10.11 -32.03 31.58
N VAL A 374 9.47 -31.14 32.34
CA VAL A 374 8.35 -31.50 33.22
C VAL A 374 7.14 -31.98 32.42
N LEU A 375 6.79 -31.26 31.33
CA LEU A 375 5.69 -31.67 30.46
C LEU A 375 5.94 -33.03 29.81
N ARG A 376 7.18 -33.31 29.43
CA ARG A 376 7.60 -34.61 28.90
C ARG A 376 7.48 -35.72 29.94
N ASN A 377 8.03 -35.52 31.14
CA ASN A 377 8.01 -36.51 32.22
C ASN A 377 6.59 -36.90 32.67
N LEU A 378 5.64 -35.96 32.55
CA LEU A 378 4.24 -36.17 32.91
C LEU A 378 3.36 -36.64 31.74
N GLY A 379 3.94 -36.75 30.53
CA GLY A 379 3.30 -37.33 29.37
C GLY A 379 3.48 -38.84 29.31
N ASP A 380 2.52 -39.56 28.73
CA ASP A 380 2.62 -41.00 28.48
C ASP A 380 3.43 -41.34 27.21
N TYR A 381 4.04 -40.33 26.58
CA TYR A 381 4.74 -40.45 25.31
C TYR A 381 6.19 -39.96 25.45
N ASN A 382 7.15 -40.83 25.13
CA ASN A 382 8.59 -40.58 25.25
C ASN A 382 9.26 -40.50 23.86
N PRO A 383 9.02 -39.44 23.07
CA PRO A 383 9.71 -39.28 21.79
C PRO A 383 11.19 -38.92 22.00
N PRO A 384 12.03 -39.16 20.97
CA PRO A 384 13.37 -38.58 20.93
C PRO A 384 13.27 -37.05 20.90
N VAL A 385 14.15 -36.39 21.64
CA VAL A 385 14.18 -34.92 21.74
C VAL A 385 15.31 -34.40 20.87
N MET A 386 14.97 -33.59 19.86
CA MET A 386 15.94 -32.87 19.06
C MET A 386 16.06 -31.44 19.57
N ILE A 387 17.27 -30.97 19.82
CA ILE A 387 17.54 -29.62 20.31
C ILE A 387 18.43 -28.91 19.31
N ASP A 388 17.92 -27.83 18.74
CA ASP A 388 18.71 -26.86 17.99
C ASP A 388 19.24 -25.82 18.99
N THR A 389 20.48 -26.00 19.42
CA THR A 389 20.94 -25.43 20.69
C THR A 389 21.40 -23.98 20.55
N VAL A 390 20.56 -22.98 20.80
CA VAL A 390 21.03 -21.58 20.97
C VAL A 390 21.71 -21.37 22.34
N MET A 391 22.97 -21.79 22.48
CA MET A 391 23.71 -21.73 23.75
C MET A 391 24.48 -20.42 23.99
N GLY A 392 24.54 -19.54 22.98
CA GLY A 392 25.35 -18.31 23.01
C GLY A 392 24.92 -17.27 24.04
N VAL A 393 23.77 -17.45 24.69
CA VAL A 393 23.18 -16.48 25.65
C VAL A 393 23.32 -16.93 27.11
N LEU A 394 23.88 -18.12 27.36
CA LEU A 394 24.07 -18.68 28.69
C LEU A 394 25.45 -18.31 29.25
N ASP A 395 25.49 -17.99 30.54
CA ASP A 395 26.73 -17.84 31.30
C ASP A 395 27.38 -19.20 31.61
N ASN A 396 28.66 -19.19 31.97
CA ASN A 396 29.44 -20.43 32.14
C ASN A 396 28.86 -21.37 33.20
N GLU A 397 28.34 -20.85 34.33
CA GLU A 397 27.76 -21.67 35.41
C GLU A 397 26.46 -22.34 34.98
N SER A 398 25.54 -21.62 34.34
CA SER A 398 24.30 -22.21 33.82
C SER A 398 24.58 -23.23 32.72
N ARG A 399 25.59 -22.94 31.90
CA ARG A 399 26.03 -23.83 30.80
C ARG A 399 26.56 -25.14 31.35
N GLU A 400 27.37 -25.11 32.42
CA GLU A 400 27.84 -26.29 33.14
C GLU A 400 26.69 -27.14 33.69
N MET A 401 25.72 -26.53 34.37
CA MET A 401 24.52 -27.24 34.85
C MET A 401 23.71 -27.88 33.73
N LEU A 402 23.62 -27.25 32.55
CA LEU A 402 22.90 -27.84 31.42
C LEU A 402 23.60 -29.08 30.87
N PHE A 403 24.94 -29.05 30.76
CA PHE A 403 25.72 -30.17 30.25
C PHE A 403 25.79 -31.35 31.23
N GLU A 404 25.88 -31.08 32.53
CA GLU A 404 26.05 -32.13 33.54
C GLU A 404 24.72 -32.72 34.04
N GLU A 405 23.67 -31.90 34.14
CA GLU A 405 22.42 -32.29 34.80
C GLU A 405 21.21 -32.31 33.84
N TYR A 406 21.14 -31.38 32.89
CA TYR A 406 19.95 -31.25 32.03
C TYR A 406 19.96 -32.21 30.85
N PHE A 407 20.90 -32.08 29.90
CA PHE A 407 20.90 -32.88 28.68
C PHE A 407 20.99 -34.39 28.93
N PRO A 408 21.85 -34.87 29.86
CA PRO A 408 21.92 -36.31 30.15
C PRO A 408 20.61 -36.90 30.67
N ASN A 409 19.79 -36.08 31.34
CA ASN A 409 18.54 -36.49 31.98
C ASN A 409 17.30 -35.92 31.28
N LEU A 410 17.43 -35.40 30.06
CA LEU A 410 16.31 -34.79 29.36
C LEU A 410 15.40 -35.84 28.73
N ALA A 411 16.00 -36.81 28.05
CA ALA A 411 15.31 -37.87 27.34
C ALA A 411 16.12 -39.15 27.26
N GLU A 412 15.43 -40.26 26.96
CA GLU A 412 16.08 -41.53 26.64
C GLU A 412 16.97 -41.39 25.38
N GLN A 413 16.49 -40.60 24.41
CA GLN A 413 17.27 -40.23 23.23
C GLN A 413 17.22 -38.71 23.06
N THR A 414 18.40 -38.08 23.07
CA THR A 414 18.57 -36.66 22.79
C THR A 414 19.53 -36.47 21.62
N ILE A 415 19.10 -35.68 20.63
CA ILE A 415 19.91 -35.29 19.48
C ILE A 415 20.22 -33.80 19.62
N LEU A 416 21.50 -33.47 19.79
CA LEU A 416 21.97 -32.10 19.91
C LEU A 416 22.49 -31.63 18.55
N LEU A 417 21.84 -30.61 17.97
CA LEU A 417 22.30 -29.89 16.80
C LEU A 417 23.03 -28.65 17.30
N CYS A 418 24.35 -28.64 17.15
CA CYS A 418 25.19 -27.61 17.74
C CYS A 418 26.39 -27.27 16.85
N THR A 419 26.88 -26.05 17.01
CA THR A 419 28.14 -25.56 16.44
C THR A 419 29.28 -25.68 17.44
N THR A 420 30.53 -25.52 16.98
CA THR A 420 31.73 -25.50 17.85
C THR A 420 31.73 -24.35 18.87
N SER A 421 31.00 -23.27 18.59
CA SER A 421 30.76 -22.19 19.55
C SER A 421 29.81 -22.60 20.69
N GLU A 422 28.89 -23.51 20.42
CA GLU A 422 27.84 -23.93 21.37
C GLU A 422 28.30 -25.12 22.20
N VAL A 423 28.95 -26.11 21.61
CA VAL A 423 29.60 -27.21 22.33
C VAL A 423 31.10 -27.14 22.05
N ARG A 424 31.84 -26.55 22.99
CA ARG A 424 33.28 -26.33 22.84
C ARG A 424 34.01 -27.67 22.93
N PRO A 425 34.82 -28.05 21.92
CA PRO A 425 35.55 -29.32 21.92
C PRO A 425 36.48 -29.51 23.14
N ASP A 426 37.14 -28.44 23.58
CA ASP A 426 38.17 -28.52 24.61
C ASP A 426 37.63 -28.62 26.06
N SER A 427 36.37 -28.21 26.28
CA SER A 427 35.77 -28.09 27.62
C SER A 427 34.46 -28.84 27.76
N ASP A 428 33.46 -28.48 26.96
CA ASP A 428 32.07 -28.89 27.18
C ASP A 428 31.78 -30.27 26.62
N TYR A 429 32.43 -30.61 25.49
CA TYR A 429 32.34 -31.93 24.90
C TYR A 429 32.80 -33.02 25.88
N LYS A 430 33.91 -32.80 26.60
CA LYS A 430 34.45 -33.75 27.60
C LYS A 430 33.46 -34.05 28.73
N LYS A 431 32.59 -33.10 29.07
CA LYS A 431 31.56 -33.29 30.10
C LYS A 431 30.41 -34.16 29.62
N LEU A 432 30.07 -34.04 28.33
CA LEU A 432 29.04 -34.85 27.69
C LEU A 432 29.54 -36.22 27.25
N GLU A 433 30.84 -36.40 27.05
CA GLU A 433 31.47 -37.60 26.47
C GLU A 433 30.93 -38.91 27.06
N ALA A 434 30.77 -38.98 28.39
CA ALA A 434 30.25 -40.16 29.09
C ALA A 434 28.78 -40.51 28.76
N PHE A 435 28.01 -39.56 28.22
CA PHE A 435 26.60 -39.69 27.89
C PHE A 435 26.35 -39.72 26.36
N ILE A 436 27.39 -39.56 25.54
CA ILE A 436 27.27 -39.53 24.09
C ILE A 436 27.35 -40.95 23.53
N SER A 437 26.33 -41.36 22.77
CA SER A 437 26.35 -42.63 22.04
C SER A 437 26.98 -42.50 20.65
N LYS A 438 26.74 -41.39 19.93
CA LYS A 438 27.24 -41.15 18.56
C LYS A 438 27.45 -39.66 18.32
N THR A 439 28.45 -39.33 17.50
CA THR A 439 28.74 -37.97 17.04
C THR A 439 28.91 -37.93 15.54
N PHE A 440 28.35 -36.89 14.92
CA PHE A 440 28.47 -36.64 13.49
C PHE A 440 28.85 -35.18 13.27
N THR A 441 29.67 -34.94 12.23
CA THR A 441 30.04 -33.59 11.78
C THR A 441 29.54 -33.39 10.35
N LEU A 442 28.83 -32.28 10.12
CA LEU A 442 28.32 -31.90 8.80
C LEU A 442 29.29 -30.91 8.13
N HIS A 443 29.87 -31.30 6.99
CA HIS A 443 30.78 -30.46 6.20
C HIS A 443 30.04 -29.86 5.01
N ARG A 444 29.91 -28.53 5.00
CA ARG A 444 29.28 -27.79 3.90
C ARG A 444 30.34 -27.37 2.87
N ASP A 445 30.22 -27.90 1.66
CA ASP A 445 31.03 -27.48 0.51
C ASP A 445 30.31 -26.35 -0.23
N VAL A 446 30.75 -25.11 -0.01
CA VAL A 446 30.11 -23.91 -0.58
C VAL A 446 30.24 -23.87 -2.10
N GLU A 447 31.31 -24.41 -2.66
CA GLU A 447 31.54 -24.39 -4.11
C GLU A 447 30.65 -25.43 -4.82
N GLU A 448 30.59 -26.65 -4.30
CA GLU A 448 29.76 -27.73 -4.87
C GLU A 448 28.28 -27.66 -4.45
N GLN A 449 27.91 -26.72 -3.57
CA GLN A 449 26.58 -26.63 -2.98
C GLN A 449 26.10 -27.95 -2.31
N LYS A 450 27.04 -28.75 -1.80
CA LYS A 450 26.80 -30.05 -1.16
C LYS A 450 27.09 -30.04 0.34
N THR A 451 26.47 -30.95 1.08
CA THR A 451 26.81 -31.26 2.48
C THR A 451 27.19 -32.73 2.59
N THR A 452 28.32 -33.02 3.24
CA THR A 452 28.76 -34.40 3.54
C THR A 452 28.78 -34.61 5.05
N VAL A 453 28.69 -35.86 5.48
CA VAL A 453 28.66 -36.25 6.90
C VAL A 453 29.91 -37.06 7.19
N SER A 454 30.63 -36.72 8.25
CA SER A 454 31.70 -37.55 8.81
C SER A 454 31.34 -37.99 10.23
N ASP A 455 31.86 -39.14 10.64
CA ASP A 455 31.80 -39.56 12.04
C ASP A 455 32.73 -38.68 12.90
N GLY A 456 32.45 -38.63 14.21
CA GLY A 456 33.22 -37.82 15.17
C GLY A 456 32.69 -36.40 15.35
N TYR A 457 33.19 -35.71 16.37
CA TYR A 457 32.86 -34.31 16.67
C TYR A 457 34.04 -33.41 16.33
N PHE A 458 34.03 -32.78 15.15
CA PHE A 458 35.09 -31.90 14.65
C PHE A 458 36.51 -32.49 14.76
N GLY A 459 36.66 -33.76 14.39
CA GLY A 459 37.95 -34.48 14.43
C GLY A 459 38.27 -35.15 15.77
N ILE A 460 37.37 -35.09 16.74
CA ILE A 460 37.44 -35.88 17.97
C ILE A 460 36.61 -37.15 17.77
N ASP A 461 37.28 -38.29 17.82
CA ASP A 461 36.61 -39.59 17.88
C ASP A 461 36.16 -39.85 19.32
N LEU A 462 34.94 -40.39 19.46
CA LEU A 462 34.49 -40.92 20.74
C LEU A 462 35.46 -42.02 21.15
N ASN A 463 36.06 -41.90 22.34
CA ASN A 463 36.91 -42.94 22.90
C ASN A 463 36.15 -44.28 22.84
N GLN A 464 36.66 -45.22 22.04
CA GLN A 464 36.17 -46.61 21.98
C GLN A 464 36.52 -47.38 23.25
#